data_AF-Q8IV20-F1
#
_entry.id   AF-Q8IV20-F1
#
_cell.length_a   1.000
_cell.length_b   1.000
_cell.length_c   1.000
_cell.angle_alpha   90.00
_cell.angle_beta   90.00
_cell.angle_gamma   90.00
#
_symmetry.space_group_name_H-M   'P 1'
#
loop_
_entity.id
_entity.type
_entity.pdbx_description
1 polymer ?
#
loop_
_entity_poly.entity_id
_entity_poly.type
_entity_poly.pdbx_seq_one_letter_code
_entity_poly.pdbx_strand_id
1 'polypeptide(L)'
;MAEAVLIDLFGLKLNSQKNCHQTLLKTLNAVQYHHAAKAKFLCIMCCSNISYERDGEQDNCEIETSNGLSALLEEFEIVSCPSMAATLYTIKQKIDEKNLSSIKVIVPRHRKTLMKAFIDQLFTDVYNFEFEDLQVTFRGGLFKQSIEINVITAQELRGIQNEIETFLRSLPALRGKLTIITSSLIPDIFIHGFTTRTGGISYIPTLSSFNLFSSSKRRDPKVVVQENLRRLANAAGFNVEKFYRIKTHHSNDIWIMGRKEPDSYDGITTNQRGVTIAALGADCIPIVFADPVKKACGVAHAGWKGTLLGVAMATVNAMIAEYGCSLEDIVVVLGPSVGPCCFTLPRESAEAFHNLHPACVQLFDSPNPCIDIRKATRILLEQGGILPQNIQDQNQDLNLCTSCHPDKFFSHVRDGLNFGTQIGFISIKE
;
A
#
# COMPACT_ATOMS: atom_id res chain seq x y z
N MET A 1 24.20 12.22 -7.72
CA MET A 1 25.00 10.97 -7.66
C MET A 1 24.16 9.94 -6.93
N ALA A 2 24.25 8.67 -7.32
CA ALA A 2 23.45 7.61 -6.75
C ALA A 2 23.86 7.28 -5.29
N GLU A 3 22.86 7.07 -4.44
CA GLU A 3 23.03 6.60 -3.06
C GLU A 3 23.14 5.08 -3.00
N ALA A 4 22.52 4.38 -3.94
CA ALA A 4 22.61 2.94 -4.14
C ALA A 4 23.07 2.60 -5.55
N VAL A 5 23.92 1.59 -5.71
CA VAL A 5 24.31 1.05 -7.01
C VAL A 5 23.96 -0.44 -7.06
N LEU A 6 23.13 -0.83 -8.02
CA LEU A 6 22.71 -2.22 -8.24
C LEU A 6 23.36 -2.73 -9.52
N ILE A 7 24.00 -3.88 -9.47
CA ILE A 7 24.65 -4.52 -10.62
C ILE A 7 23.89 -5.80 -10.96
N ASP A 8 23.26 -5.84 -12.14
CA ASP A 8 22.55 -7.02 -12.64
C ASP A 8 23.51 -8.01 -13.29
N LEU A 9 23.81 -9.11 -12.61
CA LEU A 9 24.56 -10.24 -13.15
C LEU A 9 23.68 -11.45 -13.46
N PHE A 10 22.36 -11.28 -13.46
CA PHE A 10 21.41 -12.39 -13.65
C PHE A 10 21.55 -13.00 -15.06
N GLY A 11 21.70 -14.32 -15.12
CA GLY A 11 21.90 -15.06 -16.37
C GLY A 11 23.33 -15.02 -16.94
N LEU A 12 24.27 -14.29 -16.31
CA LEU A 12 25.68 -14.35 -16.69
C LEU A 12 26.28 -15.68 -16.22
N LYS A 13 26.68 -16.54 -17.16
CA LYS A 13 27.50 -17.72 -16.89
C LYS A 13 28.92 -17.26 -16.55
N LEU A 14 29.26 -17.18 -15.27
CA LEU A 14 30.61 -16.84 -14.82
C LEU A 14 31.60 -18.02 -15.03
N ASN A 15 31.13 -19.27 -14.93
CA ASN A 15 31.98 -20.48 -14.75
C ASN A 15 32.80 -20.97 -15.97
N SER A 16 33.05 -20.19 -17.02
CA SER A 16 33.88 -20.74 -18.13
C SER A 16 34.67 -19.76 -19.00
N GLN A 17 34.49 -18.44 -18.88
CA GLN A 17 35.25 -17.50 -19.71
C GLN A 17 36.08 -16.56 -18.84
N LYS A 18 37.42 -16.69 -18.92
CA LYS A 18 38.37 -15.72 -18.32
C LYS A 18 38.00 -14.25 -18.61
N ASN A 19 37.37 -13.99 -19.76
CA ASN A 19 36.88 -12.67 -20.14
C ASN A 19 35.73 -12.14 -19.27
N CYS A 20 34.80 -13.00 -18.83
CA CYS A 20 33.68 -12.57 -17.97
C CYS A 20 34.21 -12.07 -16.62
N HIS A 21 35.13 -12.81 -16.00
CA HIS A 21 35.78 -12.43 -14.75
C HIS A 21 36.53 -11.10 -14.86
N GLN A 22 37.35 -10.92 -15.91
CA GLN A 22 38.08 -9.66 -16.11
C GLN A 22 37.14 -8.47 -16.34
N THR A 23 36.03 -8.68 -17.05
CA THR A 23 35.06 -7.61 -17.33
C THR A 23 34.24 -7.26 -16.09
N LEU A 24 33.85 -8.26 -15.31
CA LEU A 24 33.21 -8.07 -14.01
C LEU A 24 34.15 -7.32 -13.07
N LEU A 25 35.40 -7.77 -12.92
CA LEU A 25 36.39 -7.11 -12.07
C LEU A 25 36.63 -5.65 -12.50
N LYS A 26 36.69 -5.36 -13.82
CA LYS A 26 36.77 -3.99 -14.33
C LYS A 26 35.55 -3.15 -13.96
N THR A 27 34.36 -3.73 -14.08
CA THR A 27 33.10 -3.06 -13.72
C THR A 27 33.07 -2.77 -12.22
N LEU A 28 33.34 -3.77 -11.38
CA LEU A 28 33.35 -3.61 -9.93
C LEU A 28 34.37 -2.56 -9.48
N ASN A 29 35.58 -2.57 -10.06
CA ASN A 29 36.59 -1.53 -9.81
C ASN A 29 36.13 -0.13 -10.25
N ALA A 30 35.49 -0.01 -11.42
CA ALA A 30 34.98 1.28 -11.89
C ALA A 30 33.86 1.79 -10.98
N VAL A 31 32.96 0.91 -10.55
CA VAL A 31 31.89 1.24 -9.60
C VAL A 31 32.48 1.68 -8.27
N GLN A 32 33.46 0.94 -7.74
CA GLN A 32 34.15 1.30 -6.52
C GLN A 32 34.81 2.68 -6.65
N TYR A 33 35.58 2.91 -7.71
CA TYR A 33 36.28 4.17 -7.94
C TYR A 33 35.32 5.37 -8.08
N HIS A 34 34.20 5.20 -8.78
CA HIS A 34 33.26 6.30 -9.04
C HIS A 34 32.22 6.49 -7.94
N HIS A 35 31.90 5.45 -7.15
CA HIS A 35 30.76 5.45 -6.25
C HIS A 35 31.09 5.11 -4.79
N ALA A 36 32.18 4.40 -4.46
CA ALA A 36 32.42 3.92 -3.08
C ALA A 36 32.47 5.05 -2.04
N ALA A 37 33.00 6.23 -2.39
CA ALA A 37 33.07 7.35 -1.45
C ALA A 37 31.70 7.96 -1.08
N LYS A 38 30.62 7.65 -1.80
CA LYS A 38 29.32 8.33 -1.65
C LYS A 38 28.10 7.39 -1.65
N ALA A 39 28.19 6.23 -2.29
CA ALA A 39 27.14 5.22 -2.27
C ALA A 39 27.12 4.55 -0.88
N LYS A 40 25.94 4.48 -0.28
CA LYS A 40 25.70 3.84 1.02
C LYS A 40 25.33 2.36 0.87
N PHE A 41 25.08 1.93 -0.37
CA PHE A 41 24.66 0.58 -0.69
C PHE A 41 25.15 0.17 -2.07
N LEU A 42 26.07 -0.79 -2.12
CA LEU A 42 26.54 -1.41 -3.35
C LEU A 42 26.01 -2.84 -3.37
N CYS A 43 25.28 -3.21 -4.41
CA CYS A 43 24.60 -4.50 -4.47
C CYS A 43 24.86 -5.23 -5.79
N ILE A 44 25.16 -6.52 -5.69
CA ILE A 44 25.22 -7.42 -6.84
C ILE A 44 23.99 -8.33 -6.82
N MET A 45 23.23 -8.32 -7.90
CA MET A 45 22.08 -9.19 -8.13
C MET A 45 22.51 -10.42 -8.91
N CYS A 46 22.32 -11.60 -8.34
CA CYS A 46 22.57 -12.87 -9.03
C CYS A 46 21.41 -13.86 -8.79
N CYS A 47 21.40 -14.96 -9.56
CA CYS A 47 20.42 -16.03 -9.40
C CYS A 47 21.08 -17.23 -8.71
N SER A 48 20.40 -17.85 -7.76
CA SER A 48 20.86 -19.10 -7.14
C SER A 48 20.76 -20.30 -8.09
N ASN A 49 19.86 -20.26 -9.08
CA ASN A 49 19.51 -21.42 -9.91
C ASN A 49 20.38 -21.62 -11.16
N ILE A 50 21.67 -21.24 -11.15
CA ILE A 50 22.61 -21.75 -12.18
C ILE A 50 23.16 -23.11 -11.72
N SER A 51 22.29 -24.02 -11.32
CA SER A 51 22.57 -25.46 -11.33
C SER A 51 21.98 -26.01 -12.63
N TYR A 52 22.70 -25.83 -13.74
CA TYR A 52 22.43 -26.68 -14.89
C TYR A 52 22.90 -28.08 -14.54
N GLU A 53 21.98 -29.05 -14.57
CA GLU A 53 22.29 -30.47 -14.64
C GLU A 53 23.21 -30.71 -15.84
N ARG A 54 24.51 -30.65 -15.60
CA ARG A 54 25.52 -31.24 -16.45
C ARG A 54 26.43 -32.02 -15.51
N ASP A 55 26.34 -33.35 -15.60
CA ASP A 55 27.31 -34.30 -15.07
C ASP A 55 27.53 -34.33 -13.54
N GLY A 56 26.47 -34.16 -12.74
CA GLY A 56 26.46 -34.64 -11.34
C GLY A 56 27.29 -33.83 -10.34
N GLU A 57 27.85 -32.68 -10.75
CA GLU A 57 28.51 -31.75 -9.84
C GLU A 57 27.54 -30.61 -9.48
N GLN A 58 27.23 -30.46 -8.19
CA GLN A 58 26.49 -29.32 -7.65
C GLN A 58 27.39 -28.08 -7.72
N ASP A 59 27.41 -27.44 -8.88
CA ASP A 59 28.21 -26.24 -9.10
C ASP A 59 27.44 -25.05 -8.54
N ASN A 60 27.55 -24.83 -7.22
CA ASN A 60 27.15 -23.55 -6.65
C ASN A 60 27.92 -22.47 -7.42
N CYS A 61 27.26 -21.37 -7.76
CA CYS A 61 27.92 -20.19 -8.31
C CYS A 61 28.77 -19.54 -7.19
N GLU A 62 29.76 -20.26 -6.68
CA GLU A 62 30.89 -19.70 -5.98
C GLU A 62 31.63 -18.93 -7.05
N ILE A 63 31.46 -17.61 -7.03
CA ILE A 63 32.27 -16.73 -7.85
C ILE A 63 33.73 -17.02 -7.43
N GLU A 64 34.43 -17.86 -8.19
CA GLU A 64 35.76 -18.36 -7.82
C GLU A 64 36.63 -17.19 -7.39
N THR A 65 36.98 -17.20 -6.11
CA THR A 65 37.65 -16.13 -5.39
C THR A 65 39.12 -16.06 -5.81
N SER A 66 39.38 -15.66 -7.05
CA SER A 66 40.69 -15.10 -7.37
C SER A 66 40.97 -13.96 -6.38
N ASN A 67 42.17 -13.92 -5.77
CA ASN A 67 42.47 -13.05 -4.61
C ASN A 67 42.01 -11.59 -4.75
N GLY A 68 42.01 -11.02 -5.96
CA GLY A 68 41.54 -9.64 -6.20
C GLY A 68 40.02 -9.47 -6.19
N LEU A 69 39.25 -10.52 -6.49
CA LEU A 69 37.80 -10.49 -6.53
C LEU A 69 37.20 -10.57 -5.13
N SER A 70 37.77 -11.39 -4.24
CA SER A 70 37.28 -11.55 -2.85
C SER A 70 37.26 -10.22 -2.10
N ALA A 71 38.37 -9.48 -2.12
CA ALA A 71 38.47 -8.19 -1.44
C ALA A 71 37.50 -7.13 -2.01
N LEU A 72 37.27 -7.15 -3.34
CA LEU A 72 36.28 -6.25 -3.93
C LEU A 72 34.85 -6.66 -3.57
N LEU A 73 34.54 -7.95 -3.59
CA LEU A 73 33.20 -8.46 -3.27
C LEU A 73 32.79 -8.19 -1.83
N GLU A 74 33.73 -8.05 -0.89
CA GLU A 74 33.44 -7.67 0.51
C GLU A 74 32.75 -6.29 0.63
N GLU A 75 32.97 -5.39 -0.33
CA GLU A 75 32.28 -4.09 -0.37
C GLU A 75 30.88 -4.14 -0.99
N PHE A 76 30.54 -5.26 -1.66
CA PHE A 76 29.25 -5.46 -2.33
C PHE A 76 28.37 -6.43 -1.56
N GLU A 77 27.12 -6.04 -1.35
CA GLU A 77 26.13 -6.94 -0.80
C GLU A 77 25.53 -7.80 -1.92
N ILE A 78 25.78 -9.10 -1.87
CA ILE A 78 25.25 -10.05 -2.86
C ILE A 78 23.82 -10.43 -2.46
N VAL A 79 22.87 -10.17 -3.35
CA VAL A 79 21.48 -10.62 -3.22
C VAL A 79 21.22 -11.68 -4.28
N SER A 80 21.09 -12.93 -3.80
CA SER A 80 20.78 -14.09 -4.62
C SER A 80 19.43 -14.66 -4.19
N CYS A 81 18.44 -14.61 -5.08
CA CYS A 81 17.11 -15.17 -4.83
C CYS A 81 16.63 -16.01 -6.02
N PRO A 82 15.63 -16.90 -5.84
CA PRO A 82 15.16 -17.78 -6.91
C PRO A 82 14.51 -17.08 -8.10
N SER A 83 14.12 -15.81 -7.95
CA SER A 83 13.42 -15.02 -8.97
C SER A 83 13.84 -13.55 -8.95
N MET A 84 13.55 -12.83 -10.03
CA MET A 84 13.82 -11.39 -10.12
C MET A 84 12.91 -10.61 -9.17
N ALA A 85 11.64 -11.01 -9.06
CA ALA A 85 10.71 -10.40 -8.12
C ALA A 85 11.21 -10.49 -6.68
N ALA A 86 11.69 -11.66 -6.25
CA ALA A 86 12.24 -11.87 -4.91
C ALA A 86 13.50 -11.02 -4.70
N THR A 87 14.42 -11.03 -5.67
CA THR A 87 15.68 -10.25 -5.61
C THR A 87 15.42 -8.76 -5.45
N LEU A 88 14.57 -8.18 -6.32
CA LEU A 88 14.25 -6.76 -6.28
C LEU A 88 13.44 -6.37 -5.06
N TYR A 89 12.54 -7.23 -4.59
CA TYR A 89 11.82 -6.99 -3.34
C TYR A 89 12.78 -6.93 -2.15
N THR A 90 13.71 -7.88 -2.03
CA THR A 90 14.75 -7.88 -0.98
C THR A 90 15.65 -6.66 -1.07
N ILE A 91 16.05 -6.25 -2.29
CA ILE A 91 16.82 -5.02 -2.49
C ILE A 91 16.03 -3.79 -2.07
N LYS A 92 14.75 -3.73 -2.41
CA LYS A 92 13.87 -2.64 -1.99
C LYS A 92 13.80 -2.55 -0.46
N GLN A 93 13.70 -3.69 0.25
CA GLN A 93 13.74 -3.70 1.71
C GLN A 93 15.01 -3.06 2.25
N LYS A 94 16.18 -3.42 1.70
CA LYS A 94 17.48 -2.85 2.10
C LYS A 94 17.61 -1.35 1.77
N ILE A 95 17.09 -0.92 0.62
CA ILE A 95 17.02 0.49 0.21
C ILE A 95 16.15 1.28 1.21
N ASP A 96 14.99 0.74 1.58
CA ASP A 96 14.04 1.35 2.51
C ASP A 96 14.61 1.45 3.93
N GLU A 97 15.25 0.39 4.43
CA GLU A 97 15.94 0.36 5.72
C GLU A 97 17.02 1.44 5.83
N LYS A 98 17.70 1.73 4.71
CA LYS A 98 18.74 2.77 4.61
C LYS A 98 18.18 4.15 4.21
N ASN A 99 16.86 4.26 4.01
CA ASN A 99 16.15 5.47 3.56
C ASN A 99 16.76 6.10 2.29
N LEU A 100 17.12 5.26 1.30
CA LEU A 100 17.71 5.72 0.03
C LEU A 100 16.60 5.93 -1.01
N SER A 101 16.85 6.85 -1.95
CA SER A 101 15.93 7.14 -3.05
C SER A 101 16.61 7.38 -4.39
N SER A 102 17.93 7.62 -4.44
CA SER A 102 18.66 7.71 -5.70
C SER A 102 19.41 6.42 -6.00
N ILE A 103 18.98 5.68 -7.02
CA ILE A 103 19.50 4.36 -7.37
C ILE A 103 20.07 4.37 -8.79
N LYS A 104 21.31 3.91 -8.94
CA LYS A 104 21.90 3.57 -10.24
C LYS A 104 21.81 2.07 -10.46
N VAL A 105 21.38 1.66 -11.65
CA VAL A 105 21.27 0.27 -12.06
C VAL A 105 22.18 0.03 -13.24
N ILE A 106 23.20 -0.81 -13.04
CA ILE A 106 24.15 -1.24 -14.06
C ILE A 106 23.67 -2.59 -14.57
N VAL A 107 23.17 -2.64 -15.80
CA VAL A 107 22.42 -3.78 -16.32
C VAL A 107 22.86 -4.14 -17.74
N PRO A 108 22.97 -5.43 -18.10
CA PRO A 108 23.20 -5.82 -19.49
C PRO A 108 22.16 -5.20 -20.41
N ARG A 109 22.60 -4.63 -21.54
CA ARG A 109 21.73 -3.86 -22.44
C ARG A 109 20.44 -4.60 -22.82
N HIS A 110 20.52 -5.89 -23.15
CA HIS A 110 19.39 -6.74 -23.52
C HIS A 110 18.37 -6.99 -22.37
N ARG A 111 18.75 -6.75 -21.11
CA ARG A 111 17.90 -6.92 -19.92
C ARG A 111 17.31 -5.61 -19.41
N LYS A 112 17.73 -4.47 -19.95
CA LYS A 112 17.34 -3.14 -19.47
C LYS A 112 15.83 -2.93 -19.46
N THR A 113 15.15 -3.31 -20.53
CA THR A 113 13.68 -3.19 -20.65
C THR A 113 12.94 -4.08 -19.66
N LEU A 114 13.42 -5.33 -19.48
CA LEU A 114 12.89 -6.26 -18.50
C LEU A 114 13.03 -5.70 -17.08
N MET A 115 14.23 -5.22 -16.73
CA MET A 115 14.53 -4.63 -15.42
C MET A 115 13.64 -3.43 -15.12
N LYS A 116 13.46 -2.52 -16.09
CA LYS A 116 12.54 -1.38 -15.96
C LYS A 116 11.11 -1.83 -15.65
N ALA A 117 10.61 -2.83 -16.37
CA ALA A 117 9.24 -3.32 -16.15
C ALA A 117 9.03 -3.95 -14.75
N PHE A 118 10.04 -4.61 -14.17
CA PHE A 118 9.97 -5.04 -12.76
C PHE A 118 10.02 -3.84 -11.80
N ILE A 119 10.90 -2.87 -12.05
CA ILE A 119 11.04 -1.67 -11.22
C ILE A 119 9.73 -0.87 -11.20
N ASP A 120 9.10 -0.68 -12.36
CA ASP A 120 7.82 0.04 -12.51
C ASP A 120 6.68 -0.58 -11.69
N GLN A 121 6.75 -1.88 -11.37
CA GLN A 121 5.76 -2.58 -10.56
C GLN A 121 6.12 -2.60 -9.07
N LEU A 122 7.40 -2.74 -8.73
CA LEU A 122 7.86 -2.94 -7.35
C LEU A 122 8.25 -1.63 -6.64
N PHE A 123 8.53 -0.57 -7.39
CA PHE A 123 8.91 0.74 -6.86
C PHE A 123 7.86 1.80 -7.27
N THR A 124 8.01 2.99 -6.71
CA THR A 124 7.15 4.14 -6.97
C THR A 124 8.01 5.37 -7.32
N ASP A 125 7.39 6.49 -7.64
CA ASP A 125 8.09 7.74 -7.98
C ASP A 125 8.88 8.35 -6.81
N VAL A 126 8.79 7.76 -5.61
CA VAL A 126 9.68 8.08 -4.49
C VAL A 126 11.15 7.76 -4.82
N TYR A 127 11.39 6.80 -5.73
CA TYR A 127 12.73 6.34 -6.11
C TYR A 127 13.10 6.84 -7.50
N ASN A 128 14.30 7.39 -7.62
CA ASN A 128 14.89 7.87 -8.86
C ASN A 128 15.89 6.87 -9.39
N PHE A 129 15.61 6.29 -10.55
CA PHE A 129 16.46 5.29 -11.20
C PHE A 129 17.25 5.87 -12.36
N GLU A 130 18.57 5.69 -12.32
CA GLU A 130 19.49 5.94 -13.44
C GLU A 130 19.99 4.60 -13.98
N PHE A 131 20.00 4.41 -15.29
CA PHE A 131 20.44 3.14 -15.89
C PHE A 131 21.71 3.29 -16.72
N GLU A 132 22.68 2.43 -16.44
CA GLU A 132 23.94 2.33 -17.15
C GLU A 132 24.08 0.94 -17.78
N ASP A 133 24.60 0.87 -19.01
CA ASP A 133 24.74 -0.40 -19.71
C ASP A 133 25.98 -1.15 -19.20
N LEU A 134 25.79 -2.37 -18.72
CA LEU A 134 26.89 -3.25 -18.35
C LEU A 134 27.62 -3.72 -19.62
N GLN A 135 28.84 -3.23 -19.83
CA GLN A 135 29.65 -3.63 -20.99
C GLN A 135 30.25 -5.03 -20.79
N VAL A 136 29.50 -6.09 -21.13
CA VAL A 136 30.03 -7.46 -21.16
C VAL A 136 30.36 -7.87 -22.60
N THR A 137 31.64 -8.05 -22.92
CA THR A 137 32.07 -8.65 -24.19
C THR A 137 32.10 -10.18 -24.08
N PHE A 138 31.13 -10.86 -24.68
CA PHE A 138 31.14 -12.32 -24.82
C PHE A 138 31.97 -12.73 -26.04
N ARG A 139 32.95 -13.64 -25.87
CA ARG A 139 33.56 -14.34 -27.02
C ARG A 139 32.60 -15.43 -27.47
N GLY A 140 31.75 -15.13 -28.44
CA GLY A 140 30.79 -16.11 -29.00
C GLY A 140 29.96 -15.60 -30.18
N GLY A 141 30.35 -14.49 -30.79
CA GLY A 141 29.52 -13.75 -31.73
C GLY A 141 28.91 -12.57 -31.01
N LEU A 142 28.85 -11.44 -31.72
CA LEU A 142 27.85 -10.44 -31.41
C LEU A 142 26.56 -11.22 -31.13
N PHE A 143 26.01 -11.15 -29.91
CA PHE A 143 24.56 -11.00 -29.87
C PHE A 143 24.34 -9.90 -30.87
N LYS A 144 23.83 -10.29 -32.05
CA LYS A 144 23.70 -9.39 -33.19
C LYS A 144 23.19 -8.11 -32.56
N GLN A 145 23.78 -6.98 -32.89
CA GLN A 145 23.12 -5.70 -32.68
C GLN A 145 21.87 -5.66 -33.60
N SER A 146 21.09 -6.75 -33.67
CA SER A 146 19.69 -6.73 -34.02
C SER A 146 19.12 -5.61 -33.19
N ILE A 147 18.44 -4.73 -33.91
CA ILE A 147 17.79 -3.50 -33.49
C ILE A 147 16.81 -3.87 -32.37
N GLU A 148 17.35 -4.19 -31.20
CA GLU A 148 16.68 -4.98 -30.17
C GLU A 148 15.51 -4.15 -29.73
N ILE A 149 14.33 -4.73 -29.92
CA ILE A 149 13.04 -4.09 -29.73
C ILE A 149 13.04 -3.63 -28.27
N ASN A 150 13.24 -2.31 -28.05
CA ASN A 150 13.25 -1.68 -26.73
C ASN A 150 11.86 -1.67 -26.07
N VAL A 151 10.96 -2.54 -26.52
CA VAL A 151 9.57 -2.61 -26.11
C VAL A 151 9.32 -4.00 -25.56
N ILE A 152 8.91 -4.05 -24.30
CA ILE A 152 8.46 -5.28 -23.67
C ILE A 152 7.17 -5.76 -24.34
N THR A 153 7.09 -7.05 -24.68
CA THR A 153 5.87 -7.63 -25.24
C THR A 153 4.79 -7.77 -24.16
N ALA A 154 3.53 -7.81 -24.56
CA ALA A 154 2.42 -8.05 -23.63
C ALA A 154 2.54 -9.42 -22.92
N GLN A 155 3.18 -10.41 -23.55
CA GLN A 155 3.42 -11.72 -22.95
C GLN A 155 4.50 -11.66 -21.86
N GLU A 156 5.61 -10.98 -22.11
CA GLU A 156 6.66 -10.78 -21.09
C GLU A 156 6.12 -9.98 -19.91
N LEU A 157 5.34 -8.93 -20.16
CA LEU A 157 4.72 -8.13 -19.10
C LEU A 157 3.77 -8.96 -18.22
N ARG A 158 2.96 -9.85 -18.83
CA ARG A 158 2.15 -10.82 -18.07
C ARG A 158 3.01 -11.80 -17.27
N GLY A 159 4.15 -12.23 -17.82
CA GLY A 159 5.12 -13.08 -17.13
C GLY A 159 5.68 -12.40 -15.87
N ILE A 160 6.09 -11.14 -15.98
CA ILE A 160 6.56 -10.31 -14.86
C ILE A 160 5.46 -10.17 -13.80
N GLN A 161 4.24 -9.82 -14.21
CA GLN A 161 3.11 -9.67 -13.29
C GLN A 161 2.84 -10.96 -12.53
N ASN A 162 2.81 -12.10 -13.23
CA ASN A 162 2.61 -13.40 -12.61
C ASN A 162 3.75 -13.76 -11.65
N GLU A 163 5.01 -13.50 -12.01
CA GLU A 163 6.16 -13.74 -11.13
C GLU A 163 6.07 -12.92 -9.83
N ILE A 164 5.73 -11.63 -9.95
CA ILE A 164 5.54 -10.74 -8.80
C ILE A 164 4.38 -11.23 -7.93
N GLU A 165 3.22 -11.51 -8.52
CA GLU A 165 2.05 -11.97 -7.77
C GLU A 165 2.30 -13.29 -7.05
N THR A 166 2.91 -14.27 -7.71
CA THR A 166 3.28 -15.56 -7.11
C THR A 166 4.22 -15.37 -5.93
N PHE A 167 5.23 -14.50 -6.08
CA PHE A 167 6.14 -14.17 -4.99
C PHE A 167 5.43 -13.47 -3.82
N LEU A 168 4.63 -12.44 -4.08
CA LEU A 168 3.93 -11.71 -3.01
C LEU A 168 2.92 -12.58 -2.25
N ARG A 169 2.26 -13.52 -2.95
CA ARG A 169 1.36 -14.52 -2.35
C ARG A 169 2.08 -15.51 -1.43
N SER A 170 3.37 -15.78 -1.67
CA SER A 170 4.16 -16.69 -0.83
C SER A 170 4.66 -16.02 0.46
N LEU A 171 4.65 -14.69 0.53
CA LEU A 171 5.10 -13.95 1.71
C LEU A 171 4.20 -14.24 2.93
N PRO A 172 4.79 -14.43 4.13
CA PRO A 172 4.00 -14.62 5.34
C PRO A 172 3.26 -13.34 5.72
N ALA A 173 2.17 -13.49 6.48
CA ALA A 173 1.51 -12.37 7.12
C ALA A 173 2.42 -11.78 8.21
N LEU A 174 2.60 -10.46 8.20
CA LEU A 174 3.34 -9.72 9.22
C LEU A 174 2.38 -9.22 10.32
N ARG A 175 2.93 -8.96 11.51
CA ARG A 175 2.20 -8.46 12.69
C ARG A 175 0.99 -9.32 13.13
N GLY A 176 1.05 -10.63 12.90
CA GLY A 176 0.00 -11.56 13.33
C GLY A 176 -1.10 -11.77 12.29
N LYS A 177 -2.28 -12.15 12.75
CA LYS A 177 -3.42 -12.51 11.88
C LYS A 177 -4.19 -11.28 11.41
N LEU A 178 -4.75 -11.38 10.21
CA LEU A 178 -5.69 -10.39 9.68
C LEU A 178 -6.89 -10.30 10.62
N THR A 179 -7.18 -9.08 11.09
CA THR A 179 -8.32 -8.82 11.99
C THR A 179 -9.27 -7.80 11.37
N ILE A 180 -10.55 -8.17 11.28
CA ILE A 180 -11.67 -7.34 10.81
C ILE A 180 -12.58 -7.08 12.00
N ILE A 181 -12.83 -5.81 12.29
CA ILE A 181 -13.78 -5.38 13.32
C ILE A 181 -15.15 -5.27 12.66
N THR A 182 -16.10 -6.08 13.13
CA THR A 182 -17.50 -6.06 12.68
C THR A 182 -18.41 -5.49 13.76
N SER A 183 -19.68 -5.34 13.42
CA SER A 183 -20.73 -4.78 14.27
C SER A 183 -21.96 -5.67 14.11
N SER A 184 -22.63 -5.94 15.23
CA SER A 184 -23.90 -6.65 15.29
C SER A 184 -25.09 -5.82 14.82
N LEU A 185 -24.93 -4.50 14.61
CA LEU A 185 -25.99 -3.65 14.06
C LEU A 185 -26.22 -3.87 12.57
N ILE A 186 -25.21 -4.35 11.84
CA ILE A 186 -25.32 -4.58 10.40
C ILE A 186 -25.70 -6.06 10.17
N PRO A 187 -26.87 -6.34 9.57
CA PRO A 187 -27.34 -7.71 9.39
C PRO A 187 -26.50 -8.55 8.42
N ASP A 188 -26.59 -9.87 8.56
CA ASP A 188 -25.81 -10.86 7.79
C ASP A 188 -26.06 -10.86 6.28
N ILE A 189 -27.05 -10.12 5.77
CA ILE A 189 -27.20 -9.92 4.32
C ILE A 189 -26.08 -9.05 3.73
N PHE A 190 -25.30 -8.38 4.60
CA PHE A 190 -24.13 -7.61 4.22
C PHE A 190 -22.83 -8.35 4.59
N ILE A 191 -21.79 -8.05 3.84
CA ILE A 191 -20.39 -8.29 4.23
C ILE A 191 -19.85 -6.92 4.59
N HIS A 192 -19.31 -6.74 5.79
CA HIS A 192 -18.78 -5.45 6.21
C HIS A 192 -17.63 -5.59 7.20
N GLY A 193 -16.93 -4.49 7.43
CA GLY A 193 -16.09 -4.34 8.61
C GLY A 193 -15.05 -3.24 8.46
N PHE A 194 -14.24 -3.12 9.50
CA PHE A 194 -13.10 -2.20 9.55
C PHE A 194 -11.81 -2.98 9.71
N THR A 195 -10.85 -2.72 8.84
CA THR A 195 -9.56 -3.42 8.89
C THR A 195 -8.68 -2.83 9.99
N THR A 196 -7.85 -3.70 10.56
CA THR A 196 -6.68 -3.29 11.36
C THR A 196 -5.44 -3.26 10.48
N ARG A 197 -4.27 -3.02 11.07
CA ARG A 197 -2.97 -3.04 10.38
C ARG A 197 -2.30 -4.42 10.34
N THR A 198 -2.90 -5.47 10.91
CA THR A 198 -2.27 -6.80 11.05
C THR A 198 -2.65 -7.73 9.88
N GLY A 199 -1.79 -8.70 9.55
CA GLY A 199 -2.10 -9.74 8.56
C GLY A 199 -1.62 -9.51 7.12
N GLY A 200 -0.94 -8.38 6.85
CA GLY A 200 -0.48 -8.02 5.51
C GLY A 200 0.98 -8.29 5.23
N ILE A 201 1.46 -7.78 4.09
CA ILE A 201 2.84 -7.97 3.62
C ILE A 201 3.66 -6.69 3.54
N SER A 202 3.07 -5.51 3.81
CA SER A 202 3.82 -4.26 3.84
C SER A 202 4.84 -4.32 4.98
N TYR A 203 6.12 -4.10 4.67
CA TYR A 203 7.20 -4.26 5.66
C TYR A 203 7.66 -2.94 6.29
N ILE A 204 7.45 -1.81 5.63
CA ILE A 204 7.88 -0.50 6.13
C ILE A 204 7.20 -0.24 7.47
N PRO A 205 7.90 0.10 8.57
CA PRO A 205 7.32 0.14 9.91
C PRO A 205 6.01 0.93 10.04
N THR A 206 5.89 2.08 9.37
CA THR A 206 4.69 2.94 9.37
C THR A 206 3.55 2.40 8.50
N LEU A 207 3.84 1.53 7.54
CA LEU A 207 2.89 0.86 6.64
C LEU A 207 2.62 -0.60 7.05
N SER A 208 3.42 -1.13 7.98
CA SER A 208 3.38 -2.53 8.32
C SER A 208 2.14 -2.86 9.16
N SER A 209 1.34 -3.86 8.83
CA SER A 209 1.50 -4.82 7.72
C SER A 209 0.45 -4.71 6.63
N PHE A 210 -0.76 -4.27 6.97
CA PHE A 210 -1.94 -4.39 6.13
C PHE A 210 -2.37 -3.05 5.55
N ASN A 211 -1.42 -2.34 4.96
CA ASN A 211 -1.70 -1.08 4.28
C ASN A 211 -2.54 -1.31 3.02
N LEU A 212 -3.65 -0.59 2.90
CA LEU A 212 -4.62 -0.74 1.81
C LEU A 212 -4.63 0.46 0.84
N PHE A 213 -3.62 1.35 0.94
CA PHE A 213 -3.49 2.51 0.05
C PHE A 213 -2.07 2.66 -0.51
N SER A 214 -2.00 2.93 -1.82
CA SER A 214 -0.76 3.27 -2.52
C SER A 214 -1.01 4.44 -3.46
N SER A 215 0.04 5.21 -3.72
CA SER A 215 0.10 6.24 -4.76
C SER A 215 1.57 6.39 -5.20
N SER A 216 1.83 7.11 -6.28
CA SER A 216 3.20 7.39 -6.73
C SER A 216 4.10 8.03 -5.67
N LYS A 217 3.49 8.76 -4.72
CA LYS A 217 4.19 9.46 -3.63
C LYS A 217 4.42 8.60 -2.38
N ARG A 218 3.99 7.33 -2.37
CA ARG A 218 4.10 6.41 -1.22
C ARG A 218 5.15 5.35 -1.51
N ARG A 219 5.79 4.80 -0.47
CA ARG A 219 6.82 3.76 -0.63
C ARG A 219 6.26 2.35 -0.91
N ASP A 220 5.02 2.08 -0.52
CA ASP A 220 4.34 0.82 -0.88
C ASP A 220 3.87 0.89 -2.34
N PRO A 221 4.30 -0.03 -3.21
CA PRO A 221 3.84 -0.09 -4.58
C PRO A 221 2.41 -0.66 -4.66
N LYS A 222 1.76 -0.43 -5.81
CA LYS A 222 0.39 -0.89 -6.07
C LYS A 222 0.23 -2.40 -5.88
N VAL A 223 1.20 -3.20 -6.36
CA VAL A 223 1.15 -4.67 -6.29
C VAL A 223 1.15 -5.21 -4.86
N VAL A 224 1.86 -4.56 -3.93
CA VAL A 224 1.87 -4.94 -2.50
C VAL A 224 0.51 -4.66 -1.86
N VAL A 225 -0.07 -3.49 -2.15
CA VAL A 225 -1.40 -3.12 -1.67
C VAL A 225 -2.50 -3.98 -2.30
N GLN A 226 -2.36 -4.39 -3.56
CA GLN A 226 -3.27 -5.32 -4.22
C GLN A 226 -3.25 -6.71 -3.56
N GLU A 227 -2.08 -7.21 -3.16
CA GLU A 227 -2.00 -8.47 -2.41
C GLU A 227 -2.65 -8.35 -1.03
N ASN A 228 -2.45 -7.24 -0.31
CA ASN A 228 -3.19 -6.98 0.94
C ASN A 228 -4.71 -6.95 0.71
N LEU A 229 -5.18 -6.29 -0.36
CA LEU A 229 -6.59 -6.25 -0.71
C LEU A 229 -7.13 -7.64 -1.09
N ARG A 230 -6.36 -8.46 -1.80
CA ARG A 230 -6.72 -9.85 -2.11
C ARG A 230 -6.86 -10.69 -0.85
N ARG A 231 -5.96 -10.52 0.13
CA ARG A 231 -6.07 -11.17 1.45
C ARG A 231 -7.34 -10.73 2.19
N LEU A 232 -7.69 -9.45 2.11
CA LEU A 232 -8.94 -8.94 2.68
C LEU A 232 -10.15 -9.59 2.01
N ALA A 233 -10.18 -9.60 0.67
CA ALA A 233 -11.27 -10.17 -0.13
C ALA A 233 -11.49 -11.65 0.24
N ASN A 234 -10.42 -12.43 0.35
CA ASN A 234 -10.47 -13.82 0.76
C ASN A 234 -10.98 -13.99 2.21
N ALA A 235 -10.56 -13.13 3.14
CA ALA A 235 -10.94 -13.24 4.54
C ALA A 235 -12.39 -12.77 4.81
N ALA A 236 -12.85 -11.74 4.09
CA ALA A 236 -14.18 -11.16 4.24
C ALA A 236 -15.24 -11.81 3.34
N GLY A 237 -14.82 -12.49 2.26
CA GLY A 237 -15.70 -13.18 1.33
C GLY A 237 -16.30 -12.29 0.23
N PHE A 238 -15.60 -11.22 -0.19
CA PHE A 238 -16.05 -10.37 -1.30
C PHE A 238 -15.18 -10.52 -2.56
N ASN A 239 -15.72 -10.13 -3.71
CA ASN A 239 -14.99 -10.15 -4.98
C ASN A 239 -14.09 -8.91 -5.13
N VAL A 240 -12.77 -9.12 -5.18
CA VAL A 240 -11.78 -8.04 -5.33
C VAL A 240 -11.90 -7.28 -6.66
N GLU A 241 -12.39 -7.93 -7.72
CA GLU A 241 -12.59 -7.30 -9.03
C GLU A 241 -13.80 -6.34 -9.05
N LYS A 242 -14.69 -6.46 -8.06
CA LYS A 242 -15.84 -5.58 -7.85
C LYS A 242 -15.65 -4.69 -6.62
N PHE A 243 -14.43 -4.24 -6.37
CA PHE A 243 -14.07 -3.38 -5.23
C PHE A 243 -13.84 -1.92 -5.67
N TYR A 244 -14.55 -0.98 -5.03
CA TYR A 244 -14.46 0.44 -5.30
C TYR A 244 -14.13 1.21 -4.02
N ARG A 245 -13.14 2.12 -4.08
CA ARG A 245 -12.73 2.94 -2.95
C ARG A 245 -13.11 4.40 -3.18
N ILE A 246 -13.36 5.12 -2.08
CA ILE A 246 -13.53 6.58 -2.09
C ILE A 246 -12.29 7.28 -2.67
N LYS A 247 -12.51 8.28 -3.53
CA LYS A 247 -11.49 9.22 -4.05
C LYS A 247 -11.52 10.52 -3.24
N THR A 248 -11.09 10.43 -1.99
CA THR A 248 -11.27 11.45 -0.95
C THR A 248 -10.73 12.83 -1.34
N HIS A 249 -11.49 13.87 -1.01
CA HIS A 249 -11.02 15.27 -1.04
C HIS A 249 -11.42 16.09 0.19
N HIS A 250 -11.95 15.44 1.24
CA HIS A 250 -12.27 16.01 2.55
C HIS A 250 -13.43 17.04 2.53
N SER A 251 -14.44 16.78 1.69
CA SER A 251 -15.72 17.48 1.54
C SER A 251 -16.89 16.59 2.00
N ASN A 252 -18.06 16.74 1.38
CA ASN A 252 -19.27 15.94 1.60
C ASN A 252 -19.88 15.33 0.32
N ASP A 253 -19.12 15.26 -0.77
CA ASP A 253 -19.61 14.80 -2.07
C ASP A 253 -19.80 13.27 -2.12
N ILE A 254 -20.94 12.81 -2.61
CA ILE A 254 -21.32 11.38 -2.62
C ILE A 254 -21.45 10.86 -4.05
N TRP A 255 -20.69 9.82 -4.38
CA TRP A 255 -20.88 9.09 -5.64
C TRP A 255 -21.96 8.02 -5.49
N ILE A 256 -23.02 8.20 -6.28
CA ILE A 256 -24.08 7.19 -6.41
C ILE A 256 -23.66 6.19 -7.49
N MET A 257 -23.42 4.94 -7.10
CA MET A 257 -22.98 3.90 -8.03
C MET A 257 -24.01 3.63 -9.13
N GLY A 258 -23.55 3.61 -10.37
CA GLY A 258 -24.38 3.56 -11.58
C GLY A 258 -24.47 4.90 -12.30
N ARG A 259 -24.14 6.02 -11.63
CA ARG A 259 -23.92 7.32 -12.28
C ARG A 259 -22.47 7.46 -12.72
N LYS A 260 -22.20 8.44 -13.60
CA LYS A 260 -20.84 8.81 -14.01
C LYS A 260 -19.98 9.09 -12.76
N GLU A 261 -18.88 8.37 -12.63
CA GLU A 261 -17.97 8.53 -11.50
C GLU A 261 -17.29 9.91 -11.55
N PRO A 262 -17.35 10.71 -10.47
CA PRO A 262 -16.59 11.95 -10.35
C PRO A 262 -15.08 11.71 -10.18
N ASP A 263 -14.28 12.76 -10.35
CA ASP A 263 -12.83 12.70 -10.13
C ASP A 263 -12.48 12.52 -8.65
N SER A 264 -13.29 13.11 -7.77
CA SER A 264 -13.18 12.99 -6.32
C SER A 264 -14.56 12.97 -5.66
N TYR A 265 -14.66 12.27 -4.54
CA TYR A 265 -15.86 12.18 -3.68
C TYR A 265 -15.44 11.64 -2.31
N ASP A 266 -16.26 11.88 -1.29
CA ASP A 266 -16.03 11.48 0.11
C ASP A 266 -17.04 10.46 0.62
N GLY A 267 -17.95 9.99 -0.23
CA GLY A 267 -18.77 8.82 0.03
C GLY A 267 -19.18 8.07 -1.24
N ILE A 268 -19.57 6.81 -1.08
CA ILE A 268 -20.18 5.99 -2.14
C ILE A 268 -21.45 5.39 -1.60
N THR A 269 -22.51 5.32 -2.41
CA THR A 269 -23.71 4.55 -2.10
C THR A 269 -24.06 3.58 -3.21
N THR A 270 -24.61 2.42 -2.88
CA THR A 270 -25.04 1.41 -3.85
C THR A 270 -26.16 0.52 -3.31
N ASN A 271 -26.99 -0.02 -4.20
CA ASN A 271 -27.89 -1.16 -3.94
C ASN A 271 -27.50 -2.40 -4.79
N GLN A 272 -26.33 -2.36 -5.44
CA GLN A 272 -25.86 -3.45 -6.30
C GLN A 272 -25.25 -4.57 -5.45
N ARG A 273 -25.75 -5.79 -5.66
CA ARG A 273 -25.24 -7.01 -4.99
C ARG A 273 -23.85 -7.39 -5.51
N GLY A 274 -23.03 -7.94 -4.63
CA GLY A 274 -21.68 -8.42 -4.93
C GLY A 274 -20.65 -7.33 -5.17
N VAL A 275 -21.03 -6.04 -5.08
CA VAL A 275 -20.10 -4.91 -5.18
C VAL A 275 -19.69 -4.46 -3.79
N THR A 276 -18.38 -4.28 -3.59
CA THR A 276 -17.82 -3.80 -2.32
C THR A 276 -17.37 -2.36 -2.47
N ILE A 277 -17.87 -1.50 -1.59
CA ILE A 277 -17.47 -0.09 -1.49
C ILE A 277 -16.68 0.13 -0.21
N ALA A 278 -15.69 1.01 -0.24
CA ALA A 278 -14.78 1.23 0.89
C ALA A 278 -14.39 2.70 1.11
N ALA A 279 -14.45 3.13 2.38
CA ALA A 279 -13.88 4.38 2.86
C ALA A 279 -12.48 4.16 3.43
N LEU A 280 -11.56 5.06 3.07
CA LEU A 280 -10.19 5.06 3.59
C LEU A 280 -10.15 5.73 4.97
N GLY A 281 -9.33 5.20 5.87
CA GLY A 281 -9.12 5.74 7.21
C GLY A 281 -7.67 5.59 7.68
N ALA A 282 -7.19 6.61 8.37
CA ALA A 282 -6.02 6.53 9.25
C ALA A 282 -6.37 7.24 10.55
N ASP A 283 -6.71 8.52 10.45
CA ASP A 283 -7.24 9.30 11.59
C ASP A 283 -8.65 9.83 11.34
N CYS A 284 -9.03 10.06 10.08
CA CYS A 284 -10.42 10.34 9.70
C CYS A 284 -11.29 9.09 9.92
N ILE A 285 -12.58 9.28 10.14
CA ILE A 285 -13.53 8.20 10.43
C ILE A 285 -13.97 7.55 9.11
N PRO A 286 -13.67 6.26 8.86
CA PRO A 286 -14.41 5.51 7.85
C PRO A 286 -15.77 5.14 8.45
N ILE A 287 -16.85 5.49 7.77
CA ILE A 287 -18.23 5.23 8.21
C ILE A 287 -18.86 4.24 7.23
N VAL A 288 -19.58 3.26 7.77
CA VAL A 288 -20.38 2.29 7.01
C VAL A 288 -21.86 2.52 7.30
N PHE A 289 -22.68 2.50 6.25
CA PHE A 289 -24.12 2.67 6.29
C PHE A 289 -24.80 1.44 5.67
N ALA A 290 -25.88 0.98 6.26
CA ALA A 290 -26.68 -0.11 5.70
C ALA A 290 -28.17 0.13 5.93
N ASP A 291 -28.99 -0.16 4.92
CA ASP A 291 -30.45 -0.27 5.04
C ASP A 291 -30.83 -1.71 4.66
N PRO A 292 -31.23 -2.55 5.63
CA PRO A 292 -31.57 -3.94 5.36
C PRO A 292 -32.94 -4.13 4.68
N VAL A 293 -33.84 -3.14 4.77
CA VAL A 293 -35.17 -3.17 4.18
C VAL A 293 -35.09 -2.90 2.69
N LYS A 294 -34.41 -1.81 2.29
CA LYS A 294 -34.18 -1.45 0.89
C LYS A 294 -32.99 -2.16 0.26
N LYS A 295 -32.18 -2.85 1.06
CA LYS A 295 -30.97 -3.57 0.63
C LYS A 295 -30.02 -2.62 -0.11
N ALA A 296 -29.74 -1.50 0.53
CA ALA A 296 -28.78 -0.50 0.07
C ALA A 296 -27.70 -0.28 1.14
N CYS A 297 -26.52 0.17 0.72
CA CYS A 297 -25.43 0.49 1.63
C CYS A 297 -24.65 1.71 1.15
N GLY A 298 -23.84 2.24 2.06
CA GLY A 298 -22.95 3.34 1.78
C GLY A 298 -21.67 3.27 2.60
N VAL A 299 -20.67 4.02 2.15
CA VAL A 299 -19.47 4.35 2.93
C VAL A 299 -19.19 5.83 2.85
N ALA A 300 -18.62 6.39 3.91
CA ALA A 300 -18.15 7.78 3.92
C ALA A 300 -16.80 7.93 4.60
N HIS A 301 -16.01 8.89 4.12
CA HIS A 301 -14.79 9.36 4.76
C HIS A 301 -15.08 10.68 5.49
N ALA A 302 -15.05 10.66 6.82
CA ALA A 302 -15.31 11.84 7.64
C ALA A 302 -14.03 12.31 8.35
N GLY A 303 -13.28 13.19 7.69
CA GLY A 303 -12.30 14.05 8.34
C GLY A 303 -12.96 15.26 9.00
N TRP A 304 -12.22 16.06 9.78
CA TRP A 304 -12.80 17.16 10.56
C TRP A 304 -13.62 18.15 9.70
N LYS A 305 -13.14 18.51 8.50
CA LYS A 305 -13.89 19.36 7.56
C LYS A 305 -15.15 18.66 7.04
N GLY A 306 -15.01 17.42 6.57
CA GLY A 306 -16.13 16.61 6.07
C GLY A 306 -17.21 16.38 7.13
N THR A 307 -16.83 16.19 8.39
CA THR A 307 -17.75 16.11 9.54
C THR A 307 -18.55 17.39 9.67
N LEU A 308 -17.91 18.57 9.69
CA LEU A 308 -18.61 19.86 9.78
C LEU A 308 -19.48 20.15 8.55
N LEU A 309 -19.09 19.67 7.37
CA LEU A 309 -19.90 19.73 6.14
C LEU A 309 -21.02 18.69 6.08
N GLY A 310 -21.14 17.81 7.09
CA GLY A 310 -22.21 16.84 7.19
C GLY A 310 -22.10 15.66 6.23
N VAL A 311 -20.90 15.20 5.86
CA VAL A 311 -20.69 14.08 4.92
C VAL A 311 -21.46 12.80 5.29
N ALA A 312 -21.61 12.53 6.59
CA ALA A 312 -22.37 11.38 7.05
C ALA A 312 -23.86 11.52 6.69
N MET A 313 -24.45 12.69 6.95
CA MET A 313 -25.83 12.97 6.56
C MET A 313 -26.01 13.15 5.05
N ALA A 314 -25.01 13.65 4.32
CA ALA A 314 -25.04 13.67 2.87
C ALA A 314 -25.13 12.25 2.29
N THR A 315 -24.42 11.29 2.90
CA THR A 315 -24.50 9.87 2.53
C THR A 315 -25.88 9.28 2.81
N VAL A 316 -26.44 9.53 3.99
CA VAL A 316 -27.81 9.14 4.37
C VAL A 316 -28.83 9.71 3.36
N ASN A 317 -28.74 11.01 3.08
CA ASN A 317 -29.65 11.69 2.14
C ASN A 317 -29.55 11.12 0.72
N ALA A 318 -28.34 10.75 0.28
CA ALA A 318 -28.16 10.07 -1.01
C ALA A 318 -28.84 8.69 -1.03
N MET A 319 -28.74 7.91 0.04
CA MET A 319 -29.44 6.61 0.15
C MET A 319 -30.95 6.77 0.13
N ILE A 320 -31.49 7.76 0.85
CA ILE A 320 -32.93 8.07 0.85
C ILE A 320 -33.38 8.49 -0.54
N ALA A 321 -32.69 9.45 -1.16
CA ALA A 321 -33.08 10.01 -2.45
C ALA A 321 -32.98 8.99 -3.59
N GLU A 322 -31.97 8.13 -3.59
CA GLU A 322 -31.74 7.19 -4.70
C GLU A 322 -32.45 5.84 -4.51
N TYR A 323 -32.47 5.30 -3.29
CA TYR A 323 -32.96 3.93 -3.03
C TYR A 323 -34.26 3.90 -2.23
N GLY A 324 -34.79 5.07 -1.84
CA GLY A 324 -36.00 5.19 -1.04
C GLY A 324 -35.83 4.64 0.38
N CYS A 325 -34.61 4.69 0.93
CA CYS A 325 -34.32 4.32 2.31
C CYS A 325 -35.11 5.16 3.31
N SER A 326 -35.35 4.60 4.49
CA SER A 326 -36.01 5.31 5.60
C SER A 326 -34.99 5.56 6.73
N LEU A 327 -35.08 6.71 7.40
CA LEU A 327 -34.19 7.06 8.51
C LEU A 327 -34.20 6.01 9.65
N GLU A 328 -35.36 5.39 9.88
CA GLU A 328 -35.55 4.36 10.92
C GLU A 328 -34.91 3.01 10.58
N ASP A 329 -34.67 2.73 9.30
CA ASP A 329 -34.07 1.48 8.80
C ASP A 329 -32.55 1.58 8.60
N ILE A 330 -32.03 2.80 8.43
CA ILE A 330 -30.60 3.02 8.21
C ILE A 330 -29.84 2.82 9.53
N VAL A 331 -28.88 1.90 9.50
CA VAL A 331 -27.85 1.73 10.54
C VAL A 331 -26.53 2.35 10.11
N VAL A 332 -25.82 2.95 11.06
CA VAL A 332 -24.58 3.68 10.84
C VAL A 332 -23.53 3.22 11.83
N VAL A 333 -22.38 2.75 11.33
CA VAL A 333 -21.27 2.28 12.16
C VAL A 333 -20.02 3.08 11.84
N LEU A 334 -19.41 3.69 12.87
CA LEU A 334 -18.19 4.47 12.74
C LEU A 334 -16.97 3.60 13.06
N GLY A 335 -16.08 3.44 12.08
CA GLY A 335 -14.82 2.71 12.25
C GLY A 335 -13.74 3.46 13.02
N PRO A 336 -12.59 2.84 13.30
CA PRO A 336 -11.48 3.45 14.03
C PRO A 336 -11.05 4.80 13.46
N SER A 337 -10.83 5.79 14.34
CA SER A 337 -10.42 7.15 14.00
C SER A 337 -9.55 7.73 15.12
N VAL A 338 -8.91 8.87 14.89
CA VAL A 338 -8.23 9.55 16.00
C VAL A 338 -9.27 10.02 17.02
N GLY A 339 -8.95 9.86 18.31
CA GLY A 339 -9.81 10.28 19.41
C GLY A 339 -9.44 11.67 19.95
N PRO A 340 -10.30 12.27 20.79
CA PRO A 340 -10.04 13.58 21.40
C PRO A 340 -8.78 13.60 22.28
N CYS A 341 -8.31 12.44 22.76
CA CYS A 341 -7.05 12.33 23.50
C CYS A 341 -5.80 12.63 22.66
N CYS A 342 -5.87 12.58 21.33
CA CYS A 342 -4.72 12.81 20.44
C CYS A 342 -4.97 13.84 19.35
N PHE A 343 -6.23 14.12 19.02
CA PHE A 343 -6.56 15.03 17.93
C PHE A 343 -6.81 16.44 18.45
N THR A 344 -5.97 17.36 18.01
CA THR A 344 -6.10 18.78 18.31
C THR A 344 -6.22 19.60 17.03
N LEU A 345 -6.89 20.74 17.13
CA LEU A 345 -6.98 21.74 16.07
C LEU A 345 -6.63 23.12 16.63
N PRO A 346 -6.24 24.09 15.79
CA PRO A 346 -6.19 25.49 16.21
C PRO A 346 -7.56 25.95 16.74
N ARG A 347 -7.57 26.82 17.74
CA ARG A 347 -8.80 27.32 18.38
C ARG A 347 -9.88 27.77 17.39
N GLU A 348 -9.50 28.53 16.35
CA GLU A 348 -10.43 28.99 15.30
C GLU A 348 -11.18 27.83 14.61
N SER A 349 -10.49 26.72 14.33
CA SER A 349 -11.14 25.53 13.76
C SER A 349 -11.94 24.74 14.80
N ALA A 350 -11.53 24.79 16.07
CA ALA A 350 -12.26 24.14 17.17
C ALA A 350 -13.59 24.84 17.51
N GLU A 351 -13.70 26.15 17.28
CA GLU A 351 -14.92 26.93 17.50
C GLU A 351 -16.12 26.36 16.73
N ALA A 352 -15.91 25.90 15.50
CA ALA A 352 -16.98 25.26 14.72
C ALA A 352 -17.53 23.99 15.41
N PHE A 353 -16.67 23.19 16.04
CA PHE A 353 -17.10 22.02 16.81
C PHE A 353 -17.76 22.39 18.14
N HIS A 354 -17.27 23.44 18.81
CA HIS A 354 -17.86 23.93 20.05
C HIS A 354 -19.28 24.49 19.81
N ASN A 355 -19.45 25.25 18.72
CA ASN A 355 -20.74 25.79 18.28
C ASN A 355 -21.72 24.70 17.87
N LEU A 356 -21.25 23.60 17.29
CA LEU A 356 -22.07 22.41 17.04
C LEU A 356 -22.58 21.82 18.36
N HIS A 357 -21.66 21.55 19.30
CA HIS A 357 -22.01 21.14 20.65
C HIS A 357 -20.79 21.25 21.59
N PRO A 358 -20.91 21.85 22.78
CA PRO A 358 -19.77 22.04 23.69
C PRO A 358 -19.01 20.75 24.04
N ALA A 359 -19.72 19.61 24.15
CA ALA A 359 -19.11 18.31 24.46
C ALA A 359 -18.23 17.72 23.34
N CYS A 360 -18.22 18.31 22.14
CA CYS A 360 -17.33 17.92 21.03
C CYS A 360 -15.91 18.45 21.21
N VAL A 361 -15.68 19.35 22.17
CA VAL A 361 -14.38 19.99 22.39
C VAL A 361 -13.97 19.90 23.85
N GLN A 362 -12.75 19.46 24.09
CA GLN A 362 -12.10 19.49 25.40
C GLN A 362 -10.99 20.54 25.38
N LEU A 363 -10.70 21.16 26.54
CA LEU A 363 -9.68 22.20 26.66
C LEU A 363 -9.91 23.37 25.68
N PHE A 364 -11.15 23.85 25.57
CA PHE A 364 -11.56 24.85 24.57
C PHE A 364 -10.75 26.15 24.62
N ASP A 365 -10.34 26.60 25.81
CA ASP A 365 -9.52 27.81 25.96
C ASP A 365 -8.02 27.62 25.72
N SER A 366 -7.58 26.38 25.45
CA SER A 366 -6.19 26.10 25.09
C SER A 366 -5.89 26.56 23.64
N PRO A 367 -4.62 26.80 23.28
CA PRO A 367 -4.26 27.14 21.90
C PRO A 367 -4.56 26.01 20.91
N ASN A 368 -4.59 24.75 21.38
CA ASN A 368 -4.86 23.57 20.57
C ASN A 368 -5.92 22.69 21.24
N PRO A 369 -7.21 23.03 21.17
CA PRO A 369 -8.27 22.25 21.79
C PRO A 369 -8.36 20.82 21.22
N CYS A 370 -8.75 19.90 22.09
CA CYS A 370 -8.93 18.48 21.79
C CYS A 370 -10.33 18.23 21.19
N ILE A 371 -10.39 17.58 20.03
CA ILE A 371 -11.62 17.48 19.22
C ILE A 371 -12.14 16.05 19.17
N ASP A 372 -13.42 15.88 19.51
CA ASP A 372 -14.15 14.62 19.41
C ASP A 372 -14.97 14.58 18.11
N ILE A 373 -14.30 14.25 17.00
CA ILE A 373 -14.93 14.12 15.69
C ILE A 373 -16.00 13.01 15.64
N ARG A 374 -15.90 11.99 16.50
CA ARG A 374 -16.87 10.88 16.57
C ARG A 374 -18.16 11.36 17.19
N LYS A 375 -18.07 12.07 18.32
CA LYS A 375 -19.24 12.68 18.97
C LYS A 375 -19.90 13.72 18.09
N ALA A 376 -19.12 14.58 17.42
CA ALA A 376 -19.66 15.52 16.45
C ALA A 376 -20.44 14.82 15.33
N THR A 377 -19.91 13.72 14.81
CA THR A 377 -20.59 12.90 13.79
C THR A 377 -21.89 12.28 14.33
N ARG A 378 -21.89 11.71 15.55
CA ARG A 378 -23.12 11.20 16.19
C ARG A 378 -24.18 12.29 16.30
N ILE A 379 -23.83 13.46 16.83
CA ILE A 379 -24.77 14.56 17.04
C ILE A 379 -25.40 15.00 15.71
N LEU A 380 -24.60 15.13 14.65
CA LEU A 380 -25.10 15.50 13.33
C LEU A 380 -26.03 14.43 12.74
N LEU A 381 -25.74 13.14 12.95
CA LEU A 381 -26.61 12.03 12.52
C LEU A 381 -27.95 12.04 13.27
N GLU A 382 -27.94 12.24 14.59
CA GLU A 382 -29.16 12.31 15.41
C GLU A 382 -30.00 13.55 15.05
N GLN A 383 -29.37 14.71 14.86
CA GLN A 383 -30.03 15.93 14.37
C GLN A 383 -30.63 15.73 12.98
N GLY A 384 -30.00 14.91 12.14
CA GLY A 384 -30.50 14.50 10.83
C GLY A 384 -31.62 13.45 10.88
N GLY A 385 -31.95 12.93 12.06
CA GLY A 385 -33.07 12.01 12.28
C GLY A 385 -32.71 10.52 12.28
N ILE A 386 -31.43 10.14 12.20
CA ILE A 386 -31.02 8.76 12.44
C ILE A 386 -31.27 8.41 13.91
N LEU A 387 -31.91 7.26 14.14
CA LEU A 387 -32.26 6.83 15.49
C LEU A 387 -31.00 6.56 16.31
N PRO A 388 -30.91 7.04 17.58
CA PRO A 388 -29.71 6.87 18.40
C PRO A 388 -29.24 5.41 18.55
N GLN A 389 -30.17 4.45 18.61
CA GLN A 389 -29.90 3.01 18.67
C GLN A 389 -29.35 2.40 17.37
N ASN A 390 -29.52 3.09 16.24
CA ASN A 390 -29.02 2.68 14.94
C ASN A 390 -27.60 3.20 14.68
N ILE A 391 -27.03 4.00 15.59
CA ILE A 391 -25.68 4.54 15.49
C ILE A 391 -24.76 3.79 16.44
N GLN A 392 -23.69 3.20 15.89
CA GLN A 392 -22.58 2.67 16.69
C GLN A 392 -21.31 3.50 16.46
N ASP A 393 -20.97 4.30 17.45
CA ASP A 393 -19.80 5.18 17.49
C ASP A 393 -18.75 4.76 18.53
N GLN A 394 -19.06 3.78 19.38
CA GLN A 394 -18.13 3.21 20.36
C GLN A 394 -18.08 1.68 20.28
N ASN A 395 -17.01 1.10 20.82
CA ASN A 395 -16.88 -0.32 21.06
C ASN A 395 -16.49 -0.50 22.54
N GLN A 396 -17.31 -1.23 23.30
CA GLN A 396 -17.14 -1.36 24.76
C GLN A 396 -15.79 -2.00 25.13
N ASP A 397 -15.27 -2.89 24.27
CA ASP A 397 -14.04 -3.63 24.52
C ASP A 397 -12.80 -2.99 23.89
N LEU A 398 -12.98 -1.91 23.11
CA LEU A 398 -11.90 -1.35 22.31
C LEU A 398 -11.98 0.17 22.20
N ASN A 399 -10.98 0.84 22.77
CA ASN A 399 -10.71 2.23 22.43
C ASN A 399 -10.30 2.32 20.95
N LEU A 400 -11.06 3.09 20.19
CA LEU A 400 -10.93 3.20 18.74
C LEU A 400 -9.93 4.29 18.30
N CYS A 401 -9.25 4.95 19.25
CA CYS A 401 -8.23 5.96 18.94
C CYS A 401 -7.05 5.34 18.17
N THR A 402 -6.94 5.69 16.90
CA THR A 402 -5.94 5.14 15.96
C THR A 402 -4.51 5.49 16.34
N SER A 403 -4.30 6.67 16.94
CA SER A 403 -3.00 7.12 17.43
C SER A 403 -2.54 6.30 18.66
N CYS A 404 -3.44 6.03 19.61
CA CYS A 404 -3.13 5.30 20.85
C CYS A 404 -2.85 3.81 20.67
N HIS A 405 -3.26 3.20 19.55
CA HIS A 405 -3.15 1.76 19.32
C HIS A 405 -2.26 1.44 18.10
N PRO A 406 -0.94 1.63 18.19
CA PRO A 406 0.02 1.39 17.09
C PRO A 406 0.16 -0.08 16.69
N ASP A 407 -0.29 -1.00 17.52
CA ASP A 407 -0.40 -2.43 17.23
C ASP A 407 -1.60 -2.75 16.32
N LYS A 408 -2.69 -1.97 16.42
CA LYS A 408 -3.96 -2.22 15.71
C LYS A 408 -4.22 -1.31 14.52
N PHE A 409 -3.81 -0.04 14.58
CA PHE A 409 -4.23 0.95 13.58
C PHE A 409 -3.06 1.79 13.04
N PHE A 410 -3.21 2.26 11.79
CA PHE A 410 -2.36 3.31 11.26
C PHE A 410 -2.88 4.68 11.71
N SER A 411 -1.98 5.66 11.85
CA SER A 411 -2.35 7.01 12.26
C SER A 411 -1.38 8.01 11.65
N HIS A 412 -1.91 9.07 11.03
CA HIS A 412 -1.11 10.18 10.52
C HIS A 412 -0.56 11.05 11.66
N VAL A 413 -1.38 11.30 12.69
CA VAL A 413 -0.99 12.03 13.90
C VAL A 413 0.23 11.40 14.56
N ARG A 414 0.32 10.06 14.57
CA ARG A 414 1.47 9.34 15.12
C ARG A 414 2.61 9.15 14.11
N ASP A 415 2.30 8.68 12.90
CA ASP A 415 3.31 8.16 11.95
C ASP A 415 3.77 9.22 10.92
N GLY A 416 3.19 10.42 10.95
CA GLY A 416 3.50 11.52 10.05
C GLY A 416 3.14 11.23 8.60
N LEU A 417 3.87 11.86 7.67
CA LEU A 417 3.53 11.83 6.24
C LEU A 417 3.53 10.43 5.62
N ASN A 418 4.26 9.46 6.19
CA ASN A 418 4.39 8.09 5.68
C ASN A 418 3.49 7.07 6.39
N PHE A 419 2.34 7.50 6.90
CA PHE A 419 1.33 6.62 7.51
C PHE A 419 0.72 5.61 6.52
N GLY A 420 0.33 4.44 7.04
CA GLY A 420 -0.47 3.44 6.32
C GLY A 420 -1.98 3.76 6.37
N THR A 421 -2.80 2.97 5.69
CA THR A 421 -4.25 3.22 5.61
C THR A 421 -5.03 1.94 5.84
N GLN A 422 -5.95 1.98 6.80
CA GLN A 422 -7.02 0.99 6.97
C GLN A 422 -8.27 1.43 6.21
N ILE A 423 -9.26 0.53 6.10
CA ILE A 423 -10.54 0.86 5.44
C ILE A 423 -11.74 0.42 6.29
N GLY A 424 -12.86 1.09 6.10
CA GLY A 424 -14.19 0.56 6.38
C GLY A 424 -14.83 0.15 5.06
N PHE A 425 -15.36 -1.07 4.97
CA PHE A 425 -15.94 -1.60 3.74
C PHE A 425 -17.31 -2.23 4.00
N ILE A 426 -18.15 -2.25 2.96
CA ILE A 426 -19.43 -2.94 2.95
C ILE A 426 -19.80 -3.43 1.54
N SER A 427 -20.53 -4.53 1.48
CA SER A 427 -21.11 -5.13 0.29
C SER A 427 -22.44 -5.79 0.65
N ILE A 428 -23.38 -5.79 -0.29
CA ILE A 428 -24.59 -6.61 -0.19
C ILE A 428 -24.25 -7.99 -0.76
N LYS A 429 -24.50 -9.07 -0.02
CA LYS A 429 -24.24 -10.43 -0.48
C LYS A 429 -24.97 -10.73 -1.80
N GLU A 430 -24.32 -11.52 -2.66
CA GLU A 430 -24.87 -11.95 -3.96
C GLU A 430 -26.20 -12.68 -3.81
#